data_AF-X0RQK5-F1
#
_entry.id   AF-X0RQK5-F1
#
_cell.length_a   1.000
_cell.length_b   1.000
_cell.length_c   1.000
_cell.angle_alpha   90.00
_cell.angle_beta   90.00
_cell.angle_gamma   90.00
#
_symmetry.space_group_name_H-M   'P 1'
#
loop_
_entity.id
_entity.type
_entity.pdbx_description
1 polymer ?
#
loop_
_entity_poly.entity_id
_entity_poly.type
_entity_poly.pdbx_seq_one_letter_code
_entity_poly.pdbx_strand_id
1 'polypeptide(L)'
;GDIGLFLKDRIQNYFKTIEMDVTLKYIDPSYTIRSMPANPHDSGFCLLLGHNAVHAGMCGKTNMVVGHWNNEFTHVPIPIAVSKRKQIDPYSRLWSNVLSCTGQPKEMV
;
A
#
# COMPACT_ATOMS: atom_id res chain seq x y z
N GLY A 1 -2.40 0.91 -18.39
CA GLY A 1 -2.79 -0.48 -18.70
C GLY A 1 -2.88 -1.26 -17.41
N ASP A 2 -3.70 -2.30 -17.37
CA ASP A 2 -3.80 -3.21 -16.22
C ASP A 2 -2.59 -4.16 -16.22
N ILE A 3 -1.72 -4.04 -15.21
CA ILE A 3 -0.52 -4.87 -15.11
C ILE A 3 -0.84 -6.34 -14.80
N GLY A 4 -1.96 -6.61 -14.11
CA GLY A 4 -2.39 -7.97 -13.77
C GLY A 4 -2.79 -8.76 -15.02
N LEU A 5 -3.62 -8.16 -15.87
CA LEU A 5 -3.99 -8.74 -17.17
C LEU A 5 -2.77 -8.87 -18.10
N PHE A 6 -1.90 -7.85 -18.14
CA PHE A 6 -0.67 -7.92 -18.92
C PHE A 6 0.21 -9.11 -18.50
N LEU A 7 0.44 -9.29 -17.20
CA LEU A 7 1.25 -10.41 -16.68
C LEU A 7 0.58 -11.76 -16.95
N LYS A 8 -0.74 -11.86 -16.76
CA LYS A 8 -1.51 -13.06 -17.10
C LYS A 8 -1.24 -13.50 -18.54
N ASP A 9 -1.38 -12.58 -19.50
CA ASP A 9 -1.21 -12.88 -20.91
C ASP A 9 0.25 -13.22 -21.24
N ARG A 10 1.22 -12.49 -20.68
CA ARG A 10 2.65 -12.76 -20.91
C ARG A 10 3.08 -14.12 -20.35
N ILE A 11 2.62 -14.49 -19.16
CA ILE A 11 2.92 -15.78 -18.54
C ILE A 11 2.30 -16.92 -19.37
N GLN A 12 1.03 -16.80 -19.76
CA GLN A 12 0.37 -17.79 -20.61
C GLN A 12 1.08 -17.96 -21.96
N ASN A 13 1.49 -16.87 -22.59
CA ASN A 13 2.20 -16.92 -23.86
C ASN A 13 3.57 -17.59 -23.73
N TYR A 14 4.32 -17.29 -22.66
CA TYR A 14 5.60 -17.96 -22.39
C TYR A 14 5.44 -19.48 -22.27
N PHE A 15 4.48 -19.96 -21.48
CA PHE A 15 4.26 -21.39 -21.30
C PHE A 15 3.81 -22.11 -22.58
N LYS A 16 3.04 -21.42 -23.44
CA LYS A 16 2.75 -21.92 -24.80
C LYS A 16 4.01 -22.07 -25.65
N THR A 17 4.97 -21.13 -25.58
CA THR A 17 6.20 -21.21 -26.39
C THR A 17 7.12 -22.36 -26.01
N ILE A 18 7.05 -22.82 -24.76
CA ILE A 18 7.83 -23.98 -24.28
C ILE A 18 6.99 -25.26 -24.26
N GLU A 19 5.82 -25.26 -24.89
CA GLU A 19 4.91 -26.40 -25.01
C GLU A 19 4.54 -27.04 -23.66
N MET A 20 4.42 -26.23 -22.61
CA MET A 20 4.04 -26.70 -21.27
C MET A 20 2.64 -26.22 -20.90
N ASP A 21 1.77 -27.17 -20.58
CA ASP A 21 0.42 -26.88 -20.08
C ASP A 21 0.47 -26.30 -18.67
N VAL A 22 -0.28 -25.20 -18.47
CA VAL A 22 -0.41 -24.53 -17.17
C VAL A 22 -1.83 -24.06 -16.93
N THR A 23 -2.32 -24.26 -15.71
CA THR A 23 -3.56 -23.62 -15.26
C THR A 23 -3.24 -22.34 -14.50
N LEU A 24 -3.48 -21.19 -15.12
CA LEU A 24 -3.28 -19.89 -14.49
C LEU A 24 -4.63 -19.31 -14.04
N LYS A 25 -4.75 -19.02 -12.74
CA LYS A 25 -5.90 -18.32 -12.15
C LYS A 25 -5.52 -16.89 -11.81
N TYR A 26 -6.17 -15.93 -12.47
CA TYR A 26 -6.04 -14.51 -12.16
C TYR A 26 -7.09 -14.12 -11.12
N ILE A 27 -6.66 -13.43 -10.06
CA ILE A 27 -7.52 -12.97 -8.98
C ILE A 27 -7.28 -11.48 -8.80
N ASP A 28 -8.33 -10.67 -8.97
CA ASP A 28 -8.31 -9.24 -8.67
C ASP A 28 -9.21 -8.94 -7.46
N PRO A 29 -8.63 -8.83 -6.25
CA PRO A 29 -9.39 -8.56 -5.04
C PRO A 29 -9.58 -7.05 -4.77
N SER A 30 -9.29 -6.16 -5.75
CA SER A 30 -9.24 -4.71 -5.51
C SER A 30 -10.52 -4.15 -4.88
N TYR A 31 -11.69 -4.50 -5.43
CA TYR A 31 -12.98 -4.08 -4.87
C TYR A 31 -13.27 -4.75 -3.53
N THR A 32 -12.94 -6.03 -3.38
CA THR A 32 -13.11 -6.75 -2.11
C THR A 32 -12.35 -6.07 -0.98
N ILE A 33 -11.08 -5.73 -1.21
CA ILE A 33 -10.23 -5.09 -0.20
C ILE A 33 -10.76 -3.69 0.16
N ARG A 34 -11.16 -2.90 -0.84
CA ARG A 34 -11.52 -1.48 -0.64
C ARG A 34 -12.94 -1.25 -0.16
N SER A 35 -13.82 -2.22 -0.34
CA SER A 35 -15.24 -2.12 0.04
C SER A 35 -15.57 -2.83 1.36
N MET A 36 -14.58 -3.48 1.97
CA MET A 36 -14.78 -4.11 3.28
C MET A 36 -14.96 -3.06 4.39
N PRO A 37 -15.82 -3.35 5.39
CA PRO A 37 -15.92 -2.50 6.56
C PRO A 37 -14.61 -2.48 7.34
N ALA A 38 -14.34 -1.36 8.01
CA ALA A 38 -13.19 -1.23 8.89
C ALA A 38 -13.26 -2.26 10.03
N ASN A 39 -12.13 -2.89 10.35
CA ASN A 39 -12.03 -3.72 11.55
C ASN A 39 -12.07 -2.85 12.83
N PRO A 40 -12.18 -3.42 14.03
CA PRO A 40 -12.25 -2.64 15.27
C PRO A 40 -11.05 -1.73 15.51
N HIS A 41 -9.84 -2.17 15.14
CA HIS A 41 -8.62 -1.38 15.29
C HIS A 41 -8.63 -0.15 14.38
N ASP A 42 -8.95 -0.35 13.10
CA ASP A 42 -9.05 0.75 12.12
C ASP A 42 -10.19 1.70 12.47
N SER A 43 -11.30 1.18 12.99
CA SER A 43 -12.42 1.99 13.46
C SER A 43 -12.02 2.92 14.61
N GLY A 44 -11.30 2.38 15.62
CA GLY A 44 -10.75 3.17 16.71
C GLY A 44 -9.72 4.20 16.24
N PHE A 45 -8.85 3.81 15.32
CA PHE A 45 -7.85 4.71 14.74
C PHE A 45 -8.48 5.87 13.96
N CYS A 46 -9.48 5.58 13.12
CA CYS A 46 -10.25 6.59 12.38
C CYS A 46 -10.99 7.55 13.31
N LEU A 47 -11.55 7.06 14.41
CA LEU A 47 -12.20 7.92 15.41
C LEU A 47 -11.19 8.91 16.01
N LEU A 48 -10.00 8.44 16.39
CA LEU A 48 -8.96 9.29 16.96
C LEU A 48 -8.43 10.32 15.93
N LEU A 49 -8.25 9.94 14.66
CA LEU A 49 -7.91 10.88 13.59
C LEU A 49 -8.99 11.98 13.46
N GLY A 50 -10.27 11.59 13.46
CA GLY A 50 -11.40 12.51 13.38
C GLY A 50 -11.46 13.49 14.55
N HIS A 51 -11.31 13.00 15.79
CA HIS A 51 -11.28 13.84 16.99
C HIS A 51 -10.14 14.88 16.94
N ASN A 52 -8.93 14.46 16.58
CA ASN A 52 -7.78 15.37 16.47
C ASN A 52 -8.00 16.42 15.36
N ALA A 53 -8.61 16.04 14.24
CA ALA A 53 -8.92 16.97 13.16
C ALA A 53 -9.95 18.04 13.61
N VAL A 54 -10.99 17.63 14.33
CA VAL A 54 -11.99 18.55 14.89
C VAL A 54 -11.34 19.50 15.90
N HIS A 55 -10.59 18.99 16.87
CA HIS A 55 -9.90 19.83 17.86
C HIS A 55 -8.98 20.86 17.18
N ALA A 56 -8.23 20.44 16.18
CA ALA A 56 -7.34 21.35 15.47
C ALA A 56 -8.09 22.43 14.70
N GLY A 57 -9.19 22.09 14.03
CA GLY A 57 -10.08 23.05 13.38
C GLY A 57 -10.69 24.05 14.37
N MET A 58 -11.15 23.57 15.53
CA MET A 58 -11.69 24.41 16.62
C MET A 58 -10.65 25.35 17.22
N CYS A 59 -9.37 24.98 17.21
CA CYS A 59 -8.24 25.85 17.58
C CYS A 59 -7.79 26.78 16.44
N GLY A 60 -8.52 26.86 15.32
CA GLY A 60 -8.22 27.74 14.19
C GLY A 60 -7.10 27.25 13.26
N LYS A 61 -6.67 25.99 13.37
CA LYS A 61 -5.67 25.42 12.45
C LYS A 61 -6.32 25.12 11.09
N THR A 62 -5.65 25.51 10.02
CA THR A 62 -6.07 25.27 8.63
C THR A 62 -4.88 24.78 7.81
N ASN A 63 -5.14 24.36 6.56
CA ASN A 63 -4.12 23.95 5.58
C ASN A 63 -3.17 22.84 6.09
N MET A 64 -3.69 21.90 6.87
CA MET A 64 -2.93 20.79 7.44
C MET A 64 -3.76 19.50 7.42
N VAL A 65 -3.07 18.37 7.51
CA VAL A 65 -3.65 17.04 7.72
C VAL A 65 -3.23 16.50 9.09
N VAL A 66 -4.10 15.71 9.71
CA VAL A 66 -3.73 14.92 10.88
C VAL A 66 -3.04 13.65 10.41
N GLY A 67 -1.80 13.45 10.85
CA GLY A 67 -1.03 12.23 10.64
C GLY A 67 -0.80 11.46 11.94
N HIS A 68 -0.22 10.27 11.83
CA HIS A 68 0.23 9.49 12.97
C HIS A 68 1.71 9.09 12.77
N TRP A 69 2.58 9.52 13.68
CA TRP A 69 4.01 9.28 13.59
C TRP A 69 4.60 9.06 14.98
N ASN A 70 5.41 8.01 15.12
CA ASN A 70 6.03 7.62 16.38
C ASN A 70 5.04 7.54 17.56
N ASN A 71 3.91 6.86 17.34
CA ASN A 71 2.82 6.68 18.32
C ASN A 71 2.11 7.97 18.75
N GLU A 72 2.29 9.07 18.02
CA GLU A 72 1.67 10.37 18.31
C GLU A 72 0.85 10.87 17.11
N PHE A 73 -0.23 11.59 17.40
CA PHE A 73 -1.01 12.31 16.39
C PHE A 73 -0.36 13.67 16.10
N THR A 74 -0.14 13.96 14.82
CA THR A 74 0.65 15.11 14.37
C THR A 74 -0.14 15.97 13.40
N HIS A 75 0.10 17.29 13.43
CA HIS A 75 -0.41 18.21 12.41
C HIS A 75 0.67 18.42 11.35
N VAL A 76 0.37 18.09 10.10
CA VAL A 76 1.32 18.20 8.99
C VAL A 76 0.77 19.17 7.95
N PRO A 77 1.45 20.27 7.62
CA PRO A 77 1.01 21.17 6.55
C PRO A 77 0.81 20.43 5.23
N ILE A 78 -0.29 20.72 4.52
CA ILE A 78 -0.62 20.06 3.24
C ILE A 78 0.54 20.16 2.23
N PRO A 79 1.20 21.32 2.03
CA PRO A 79 2.32 21.42 1.08
C PRO A 79 3.47 20.46 1.39
N ILE A 80 3.74 20.20 2.67
CA ILE A 80 4.78 19.26 3.11
C ILE A 80 4.30 17.83 2.93
N ALA A 81 3.05 17.53 3.31
CA ALA A 81 2.47 16.19 3.19
C ALA A 81 2.46 15.67 1.74
N VAL A 82 2.27 16.55 0.76
CA VAL A 82 2.25 16.19 -0.67
C VAL A 82 3.62 16.30 -1.35
N SER A 83 4.63 16.87 -0.68
CA SER A 83 5.96 17.11 -1.28
C SER A 83 6.70 15.83 -1.65
N LYS A 84 6.48 14.74 -0.91
CA LYS A 84 7.14 13.45 -1.13
C LYS A 84 6.24 12.32 -0.70
N ARG A 85 6.23 11.24 -1.48
CA ARG A 85 5.55 9.98 -1.13
C ARG A 85 6.50 9.04 -0.40
N LYS A 86 5.98 8.31 0.59
CA LYS A 86 6.70 7.20 1.23
C LYS A 86 6.87 6.07 0.19
N GLN A 87 8.11 5.63 0.00
CA GLN A 87 8.47 4.50 -0.85
C GLN A 87 9.05 3.37 0.01
N ILE A 88 8.96 2.14 -0.47
CA ILE A 88 9.68 1.02 0.15
C ILE A 88 11.16 1.26 -0.07
N ASP A 89 11.94 1.16 1.00
CA ASP A 89 13.41 1.17 0.91
C ASP A 89 13.89 -0.26 0.58
N PRO A 90 14.52 -0.50 -0.58
CA PRO A 90 15.04 -1.82 -0.97
C PRO A 90 16.13 -2.35 -0.04
N TYR A 91 16.74 -1.50 0.79
CA TYR A 91 17.73 -1.91 1.78
C TYR A 91 17.13 -2.09 3.18
N SER A 92 15.82 -1.88 3.34
CA SER A 92 15.14 -2.07 4.61
C SER A 92 14.91 -3.54 4.94
N ARG A 93 14.79 -3.84 6.24
CA ARG A 93 14.42 -5.16 6.75
C ARG A 93 13.12 -5.70 6.14
N LEU A 94 12.16 -4.82 5.85
CA LEU A 94 10.90 -5.22 5.21
C LEU A 94 11.17 -5.86 3.84
N TRP A 95 11.99 -5.24 3.01
CA TRP A 95 12.32 -5.79 1.69
C TRP A 95 13.20 -7.03 1.78
N SER A 96 14.14 -7.07 2.72
CA SER A 96 14.95 -8.27 2.98
C SER A 96 14.10 -9.50 3.33
N ASN A 97 13.04 -9.31 4.12
CA ASN A 97 12.11 -10.40 4.44
C ASN A 97 11.36 -10.90 3.19
N VAL A 98 10.98 -9.99 2.28
CA VAL A 98 10.33 -10.38 1.02
C VAL A 98 11.25 -11.27 0.19
N LEU A 99 12.51 -10.86 -0.01
CA LEU A 99 13.51 -11.63 -0.76
C LEU A 99 13.77 -13.00 -0.13
N SER A 100 13.85 -13.08 1.21
CA SER A 100 14.07 -14.37 1.88
C SER A 100 12.89 -15.32 1.74
N CYS A 101 11.65 -14.79 1.73
CA CYS A 101 10.44 -15.60 1.56
C CYS A 101 10.22 -16.05 0.11
N THR A 102 10.56 -15.21 -0.88
CA THR A 102 10.38 -15.55 -2.30
C THR A 102 11.55 -16.34 -2.88
N GLY A 103 12.72 -16.32 -2.22
CA GLY A 103 13.95 -16.93 -2.72
C GLY A 103 14.55 -16.21 -3.93
N GLN A 104 14.04 -15.01 -4.27
CA GLN A 104 14.54 -14.24 -5.39
C GLN A 104 15.89 -13.59 -5.08
N PRO A 105 16.78 -13.47 -6.07
CA PRO A 105 18.03 -12.76 -5.89
C PRO A 105 17.77 -11.27 -5.63
N LYS A 106 18.70 -10.62 -4.93
CA LYS A 106 18.62 -9.17 -4.67
C LYS A 106 18.66 -8.35 -5.96
N GLU A 107 19.38 -8.84 -6.96
CA GLU A 107 19.50 -8.24 -8.28
C GLU A 107 19.08 -9.29 -9.31
N MET A 108 18.12 -8.94 -10.17
CA MET A 108 17.71 -9.75 -11.30
C MET A 108 18.68 -9.46 -12.45
N VAL A 109 19.40 -10.48 -12.93
CA VAL A 109 20.28 -10.41 -14.11
C VAL A 109 19.46 -10.60 -15.38
#